data_AF-A0A174RKU3-F1
#
_entry.id   AF-A0A174RKU3-F1
#
_cell.length_a   1.000
_cell.length_b   1.000
_cell.length_c   1.000
_cell.angle_alpha   90.00
_cell.angle_beta   90.00
_cell.angle_gamma   90.00
#
_symmetry.space_group_name_H-M   'P 1'
#
loop_
_entity.id
_entity.type
_entity.pdbx_description
1 polymer ?
#
loop_
_entity_poly.entity_id
_entity_poly.type
_entity_poly.pdbx_seq_one_letter_code
_entity_poly.pdbx_strand_id
1 'polypeptide(L)'
;MNKENKNAEISARIAEILQYTGDTRNGFAVKLGYERAQTVYDVMNMKSAPSYDFFRRFSTSEYSDTIDLKWLLSGEGSMLRDDHQIQSESLQSTVQQELSGEAAAYYRLYEKKDAEVGMLKEQIGALKAKLAQYESQPEVSKDNLKGLDSVKNASTKKPSSPNADNVISVTAP
;
A
#
# COMPACT_ATOMS: atom_id res chain seq x y z
N MET A 1 20.36 -36.46 -17.25
CA MET A 1 19.77 -35.70 -16.12
C MET A 1 19.55 -36.63 -14.93
N ASN A 2 20.17 -36.34 -13.78
CA ASN A 2 20.02 -37.12 -12.53
C ASN A 2 18.63 -36.88 -11.89
N LYS A 3 18.11 -37.84 -11.12
CA LYS A 3 16.84 -37.76 -10.38
C LYS A 3 16.79 -36.57 -9.42
N GLU A 4 17.92 -36.25 -8.80
CA GLU A 4 18.07 -35.11 -7.89
C GLU A 4 17.79 -33.77 -8.58
N ASN A 5 18.28 -33.58 -9.82
CA ASN A 5 18.03 -32.35 -10.58
C ASN A 5 16.55 -32.15 -10.88
N LYS A 6 15.83 -33.24 -11.25
CA LYS A 6 14.40 -33.18 -11.55
C LYS A 6 13.58 -32.80 -10.31
N ASN A 7 13.94 -33.36 -9.15
CA ASN A 7 13.29 -33.00 -7.88
C ASN A 7 13.56 -31.54 -7.52
N ALA A 8 14.79 -31.06 -7.72
CA ALA A 8 15.15 -29.67 -7.51
C ALA A 8 14.31 -28.73 -8.41
N GLU A 9 14.19 -29.04 -9.70
CA GLU A 9 13.40 -28.27 -10.67
C GLU A 9 11.91 -28.21 -10.31
N ILE A 10 11.31 -29.33 -9.88
CA ILE A 10 9.90 -29.33 -9.45
C ILE A 10 9.73 -28.57 -8.12
N SER A 11 10.65 -28.75 -7.17
CA SER A 11 10.61 -28.02 -5.90
C SER A 11 10.72 -26.51 -6.07
N ALA A 12 11.54 -26.04 -7.03
CA ALA A 12 11.67 -24.64 -7.38
C ALA A 12 10.37 -24.08 -7.97
N ARG A 13 9.74 -24.79 -8.92
CA ARG A 13 8.46 -24.38 -9.50
C ARG A 13 7.32 -24.36 -8.47
N ILE A 14 7.31 -25.29 -7.52
CA ILE A 14 6.36 -25.23 -6.40
C ILE A 14 6.60 -23.96 -5.56
N ALA A 15 7.86 -23.57 -5.31
CA ALA A 15 8.16 -22.33 -4.61
C ALA A 15 7.70 -21.08 -5.37
N GLU A 16 7.80 -21.06 -6.70
CA GLU A 16 7.25 -20.00 -7.54
C GLU A 16 5.73 -19.91 -7.42
N ILE A 17 5.02 -21.05 -7.41
CA ILE A 17 3.57 -21.08 -7.18
C ILE A 17 3.22 -20.45 -5.82
N LEU A 18 3.92 -20.84 -4.75
CA LEU A 18 3.68 -20.27 -3.42
C LEU A 18 3.95 -18.77 -3.35
N GLN A 19 4.97 -18.29 -4.05
CA GLN A 19 5.29 -16.87 -4.12
C GLN A 19 4.19 -16.09 -4.85
N TYR A 20 3.70 -16.63 -5.96
CA TYR A 20 2.62 -16.02 -6.75
C TYR A 20 1.29 -15.98 -5.98
N THR A 21 0.91 -17.08 -5.32
CA THR A 21 -0.38 -17.14 -4.60
C THR A 21 -0.34 -16.54 -3.20
N GLY A 22 0.86 -16.27 -2.67
CA GLY A 22 1.06 -15.83 -1.29
C GLY A 22 0.76 -16.92 -0.25
N ASP A 23 0.68 -18.19 -0.67
CA ASP A 23 0.36 -19.30 0.22
C ASP A 23 1.57 -19.77 1.03
N THR A 24 1.28 -20.28 2.23
CA THR A 24 2.27 -21.03 3.01
C THR A 24 2.31 -22.48 2.55
N ARG A 25 3.40 -23.21 2.85
CA ARG A 25 3.51 -24.65 2.56
C ARG A 25 2.35 -25.47 3.15
N ASN A 26 1.90 -25.08 4.35
CA ASN A 26 0.73 -25.70 4.98
C ASN A 26 -0.57 -25.35 4.25
N GLY A 27 -0.77 -24.09 3.89
CA GLY A 27 -1.95 -23.66 3.10
C GLY A 27 -2.04 -24.42 1.78
N PHE A 28 -0.92 -24.53 1.07
CA PHE A 28 -0.81 -25.32 -0.16
C PHE A 28 -1.16 -26.79 0.03
N ALA A 29 -0.66 -27.42 1.09
CA ALA A 29 -1.01 -28.80 1.39
C ALA A 29 -2.52 -28.99 1.64
N VAL A 30 -3.12 -28.09 2.42
CA VAL A 30 -4.56 -28.13 2.74
C VAL A 30 -5.41 -27.93 1.48
N LYS A 31 -5.04 -26.99 0.61
CA LYS A 31 -5.73 -26.74 -0.67
C LYS A 31 -5.60 -27.90 -1.66
N LEU A 32 -4.51 -28.66 -1.60
CA LEU A 32 -4.36 -29.95 -2.29
C LEU A 32 -5.15 -31.11 -1.62
N GLY A 33 -5.83 -30.86 -0.51
CA GLY A 33 -6.62 -31.83 0.23
C GLY A 33 -5.79 -32.79 1.08
N TYR A 34 -4.56 -32.44 1.45
CA TYR A 34 -3.79 -33.21 2.42
C TYR A 34 -4.14 -32.79 3.85
N GLU A 35 -4.39 -33.76 4.72
CA GLU A 35 -4.56 -33.51 6.16
C GLU A 35 -3.27 -33.01 6.84
N ARG A 36 -2.12 -33.49 6.34
CA ARG A 36 -0.79 -33.14 6.85
C ARG A 36 0.08 -32.68 5.70
N ALA A 37 0.84 -31.62 5.92
CA ALA A 37 1.71 -31.03 4.91
C ALA A 37 3.02 -31.79 4.67
N GLN A 38 3.25 -32.92 5.35
CA GLN A 38 4.51 -33.66 5.31
C GLN A 38 4.98 -33.94 3.87
N THR A 39 4.06 -34.41 3.00
CA THR A 39 4.33 -34.66 1.59
C THR A 39 4.85 -33.41 0.87
N VAL A 40 4.25 -32.24 1.12
CA VAL A 40 4.68 -30.96 0.52
C VAL A 40 6.05 -30.57 1.05
N TYR A 41 6.30 -30.69 2.36
CA TYR A 41 7.62 -30.42 2.93
C TYR A 41 8.70 -31.33 2.36
N ASP A 42 8.42 -32.62 2.18
CA ASP A 42 9.41 -33.57 1.65
C ASP A 42 9.74 -33.31 0.19
N VAL A 43 8.74 -32.95 -0.62
CA VAL A 43 8.95 -32.54 -2.02
C VAL A 43 9.75 -31.23 -2.10
N MET A 44 9.38 -30.22 -1.32
CA MET A 44 10.05 -28.93 -1.34
C MET A 44 11.49 -28.98 -0.79
N ASN A 45 11.76 -29.87 0.15
CA ASN A 45 13.12 -30.08 0.68
C ASN A 45 13.92 -31.10 -0.16
N MET A 46 13.42 -31.47 -1.35
CA MET A 46 14.05 -32.44 -2.26
C MET A 46 14.27 -33.84 -1.65
N LYS A 47 13.61 -34.15 -0.52
CA LYS A 47 13.68 -35.46 0.14
C LYS A 47 12.96 -36.54 -0.67
N SER A 48 11.93 -36.14 -1.41
CA SER A 48 11.16 -37.04 -2.26
C SER A 48 10.76 -36.37 -3.57
N ALA A 49 10.53 -37.19 -4.59
CA ALA A 49 9.86 -36.72 -5.81
C ALA A 49 8.36 -36.62 -5.54
N PRO A 50 7.64 -35.64 -6.12
CA PRO A 50 6.20 -35.62 -6.05
C PRO A 50 5.61 -36.88 -6.72
N SER A 51 4.60 -37.45 -6.08
CA SER A 51 3.93 -38.65 -6.54
C SER A 51 2.87 -38.33 -7.60
N TYR A 52 2.36 -39.35 -8.29
CA TYR A 52 1.17 -39.18 -9.13
C TYR A 52 -0.01 -38.57 -8.38
N ASP A 53 -0.23 -38.98 -7.12
CA ASP A 53 -1.32 -38.44 -6.30
C ASP A 53 -1.17 -36.94 -6.01
N PHE A 54 0.07 -36.45 -5.88
CA PHE A 54 0.35 -35.02 -5.77
C PHE A 54 -0.15 -34.25 -7.00
N PHE A 55 0.21 -34.70 -8.19
CA PHE A 55 -0.21 -34.04 -9.43
C PHE A 55 -1.71 -34.20 -9.68
N ARG A 56 -2.29 -35.36 -9.38
CA ARG A 56 -3.74 -35.56 -9.46
C ARG A 56 -4.49 -34.57 -8.56
N ARG A 57 -4.05 -34.42 -7.31
CA ARG A 57 -4.63 -33.45 -6.36
C ARG A 57 -4.46 -32.01 -6.83
N PHE A 58 -3.30 -31.69 -7.38
CA PHE A 58 -3.03 -30.39 -7.99
C PHE A 58 -4.04 -30.10 -9.10
N SER A 59 -4.23 -31.03 -10.04
CA SER A 59 -5.18 -30.93 -11.15
C SER A 59 -6.65 -30.81 -10.74
N THR A 60 -6.99 -31.15 -9.49
CA THR A 60 -8.36 -31.04 -8.95
C THR A 60 -8.51 -29.91 -7.93
N SER A 61 -7.44 -29.16 -7.67
CA SER A 61 -7.43 -28.05 -6.73
C SER A 61 -7.64 -26.71 -7.43
N GLU A 62 -7.89 -25.66 -6.66
CA GLU A 62 -7.97 -24.27 -7.14
C GLU A 62 -6.72 -23.80 -7.90
N TYR A 63 -5.56 -24.44 -7.68
CA TYR A 63 -4.35 -24.13 -8.42
C TYR A 63 -4.44 -24.52 -9.89
N SER A 64 -5.23 -25.53 -10.25
CA SER A 64 -5.35 -25.98 -11.65
C SER A 64 -6.10 -25.01 -12.57
N ASP A 65 -6.86 -24.09 -11.97
CA ASP A 65 -7.56 -23.03 -12.68
C ASP A 65 -6.57 -21.96 -13.16
N THR A 66 -5.58 -21.63 -12.31
CA THR A 66 -4.64 -20.53 -12.58
C THR A 66 -3.29 -20.99 -13.10
N ILE A 67 -2.81 -22.16 -12.67
CA ILE A 67 -1.46 -22.69 -12.96
C ILE A 67 -1.51 -23.84 -13.96
N ASP A 68 -0.62 -23.80 -14.94
CA ASP A 68 -0.49 -24.83 -15.95
C ASP A 68 0.27 -26.06 -15.42
N LEU A 69 -0.37 -27.24 -15.50
CA LEU A 69 0.22 -28.49 -15.05
C LEU A 69 1.38 -28.96 -15.94
N LYS A 70 1.32 -28.72 -17.25
CA LYS A 70 2.40 -29.04 -18.18
C LYS A 70 3.64 -28.21 -17.85
N TRP A 71 3.49 -26.93 -17.52
CA TRP A 71 4.58 -26.09 -17.03
C TRP A 71 5.15 -26.63 -15.72
N LEU A 72 4.32 -27.02 -14.76
CA LEU A 72 4.77 -27.60 -13.49
C LEU A 72 5.52 -28.94 -13.66
N LEU A 73 5.22 -29.70 -14.72
CA LEU A 73 5.88 -30.97 -15.02
C LEU A 73 7.16 -30.78 -15.84
N SER A 74 7.07 -30.07 -16.96
CA SER A 74 8.15 -29.95 -17.97
C SER A 74 9.03 -28.72 -17.81
N GLY A 75 8.49 -27.64 -17.27
CA GLY A 75 9.17 -26.34 -17.16
C GLY A 75 9.07 -25.53 -18.44
N GLU A 76 8.35 -26.05 -19.43
CA GLU A 76 8.14 -25.43 -20.72
C GLU A 76 6.83 -24.64 -20.72
N GLY A 77 6.83 -23.49 -21.39
CA GLY A 77 5.67 -22.62 -21.51
C GLY A 77 5.53 -21.64 -20.34
N SER A 78 4.31 -21.10 -20.20
CA SER A 78 3.96 -20.14 -19.15
C SER A 78 3.45 -20.85 -17.90
N MET A 79 3.79 -20.32 -16.73
CA MET A 79 3.25 -20.79 -15.45
C MET A 79 1.74 -20.64 -15.36
N LEU A 80 1.20 -19.53 -15.86
CA LEU A 80 -0.22 -19.21 -15.78
C LEU A 80 -0.96 -19.75 -17.01
N ARG A 81 -2.19 -20.18 -16.81
CA ARG A 81 -3.06 -20.63 -17.90
C ARG A 81 -3.66 -19.45 -18.65
N ASP A 82 -3.68 -19.57 -19.99
CA ASP A 82 -4.23 -18.54 -20.87
C ASP A 82 -5.75 -18.36 -20.74
N ASP A 83 -6.47 -19.35 -20.21
CA ASP A 83 -7.90 -19.22 -19.92
C ASP A 83 -8.19 -18.12 -18.86
N HIS A 84 -7.21 -17.81 -18.00
CA HIS A 84 -7.23 -16.67 -17.09
C HIS A 84 -6.56 -15.40 -17.65
N GLN A 85 -5.96 -15.47 -18.83
CA GLN A 85 -5.58 -14.27 -19.57
C GLN A 85 -6.81 -13.50 -20.04
N ILE A 86 -8.01 -14.07 -20.21
CA ILE A 86 -9.18 -13.24 -20.55
C ILE A 86 -9.58 -12.26 -19.43
N GLN A 87 -9.29 -12.56 -18.16
CA GLN A 87 -9.53 -11.61 -17.06
C GLN A 87 -8.37 -10.62 -16.82
N SER A 88 -7.15 -10.92 -17.29
CA SER A 88 -5.99 -10.01 -17.18
C SER A 88 -5.68 -9.24 -18.47
N GLU A 89 -6.03 -9.77 -19.64
CA GLU A 89 -6.05 -9.12 -20.95
C GLU A 89 -7.32 -8.28 -21.16
N SER A 90 -8.42 -8.53 -20.42
CA SER A 90 -9.49 -7.52 -20.29
C SER A 90 -9.02 -6.27 -19.52
N LEU A 91 -7.87 -6.32 -18.85
CA LEU A 91 -7.21 -5.14 -18.26
C LEU A 91 -6.03 -4.63 -19.10
N GLN A 92 -5.53 -5.38 -20.08
CA GLN A 92 -4.45 -4.92 -20.97
C GLN A 92 -4.95 -4.47 -22.36
N SER A 93 -6.08 -4.99 -22.84
CA SER A 93 -6.69 -4.57 -24.12
C SER A 93 -7.43 -3.23 -24.00
N THR A 94 -7.83 -2.81 -22.79
CA THR A 94 -8.34 -1.45 -22.54
C THR A 94 -7.23 -0.39 -22.60
N VAL A 95 -5.95 -0.78 -22.45
CA VAL A 95 -4.83 0.17 -22.46
C VAL A 95 -4.43 0.61 -23.86
N GLN A 96 -4.77 -0.15 -24.91
CA GLN A 96 -4.41 0.24 -26.28
C GLN A 96 -5.48 1.03 -27.04
N GLN A 97 -6.71 1.15 -26.50
CA GLN A 97 -7.79 1.89 -27.17
C GLN A 97 -8.20 3.19 -26.46
N GLU A 98 -7.70 3.49 -25.25
CA GLU A 98 -7.95 4.76 -24.54
C GLU A 98 -6.80 5.79 -24.61
N LEU A 99 -6.18 5.94 -25.78
CA LEU A 99 -5.28 7.07 -26.07
C LEU A 99 -6.03 8.38 -26.42
N SER A 100 -7.32 8.49 -26.10
CA SER A 100 -8.13 9.66 -26.44
C SER A 100 -9.19 9.93 -25.39
N GLY A 101 -8.90 10.81 -24.43
CA GLY A 101 -9.91 11.33 -23.49
C GLY A 101 -9.34 11.62 -22.11
N GLU A 102 -9.65 10.77 -21.13
CA GLU A 102 -9.43 11.03 -19.71
C GLU A 102 -8.00 10.78 -19.19
N ALA A 103 -7.29 9.75 -19.68
CA ALA A 103 -5.97 9.39 -19.15
C ALA A 103 -4.91 10.48 -19.35
N ALA A 104 -4.97 11.20 -20.48
CA ALA A 104 -4.12 12.35 -20.76
C ALA A 104 -4.44 13.54 -19.83
N ALA A 105 -5.67 13.67 -19.36
CA ALA A 105 -6.05 14.71 -18.40
C ALA A 105 -5.48 14.43 -17.01
N TYR A 106 -5.42 13.15 -16.60
CA TYR A 106 -4.83 12.75 -15.32
C TYR A 106 -3.32 13.02 -15.28
N TYR A 107 -2.59 12.65 -16.33
CA TYR A 107 -1.14 12.93 -16.41
C TYR A 107 -0.85 14.44 -16.40
N ARG A 108 -1.60 15.26 -17.15
CA ARG A 108 -1.46 16.73 -17.13
C ARG A 108 -1.76 17.33 -15.76
N LEU A 109 -2.72 16.76 -15.02
CA LEU A 109 -3.04 17.21 -13.67
C LEU A 109 -1.91 16.87 -12.69
N TYR A 110 -1.29 15.70 -12.83
CA TYR A 110 -0.18 15.26 -11.99
C TYR A 110 1.07 16.13 -12.22
N GLU A 111 1.46 16.36 -13.47
CA GLU A 111 2.57 17.25 -13.82
C GLU A 111 2.37 18.67 -13.30
N LYS A 112 1.14 19.21 -13.40
CA LYS A 112 0.81 20.54 -12.89
C LYS A 112 0.90 20.62 -11.36
N LYS A 113 0.47 19.57 -10.65
CA LYS A 113 0.57 19.47 -9.18
C LYS A 113 2.03 19.42 -8.72
N ASP A 114 2.89 18.66 -9.42
CA ASP A 114 4.31 18.59 -9.07
C ASP A 114 5.05 19.92 -9.31
N ALA A 115 4.71 20.62 -10.40
CA ALA A 115 5.23 21.96 -10.67
C ALA A 115 4.80 22.97 -9.59
N GLU A 116 3.54 22.92 -9.15
CA GLU A 116 3.01 23.77 -8.08
C GLU A 116 3.70 23.50 -6.74
N VAL A 117 3.92 22.22 -6.39
CA VAL A 117 4.69 21.84 -5.19
C VAL A 117 6.11 22.35 -5.24
N GLY A 118 6.76 22.32 -6.42
CA GLY A 118 8.09 22.89 -6.64
C GLY A 118 8.12 24.39 -6.35
N MET A 119 7.20 25.16 -6.95
CA MET A 119 7.11 26.61 -6.75
C MET A 119 6.79 26.99 -5.30
N LEU A 120 5.89 26.26 -4.64
CA LEU A 120 5.56 26.50 -3.23
C LEU A 120 6.76 26.24 -2.31
N LYS A 121 7.54 25.18 -2.56
CA LYS A 121 8.78 24.92 -1.83
C LYS A 121 9.80 26.04 -2.01
N GLU A 122 9.93 26.56 -3.22
CA GLU A 122 10.82 27.68 -3.52
C GLU A 122 10.39 28.96 -2.80
N GLN A 123 9.10 29.30 -2.83
CA GLN A 123 8.56 30.46 -2.10
C GLN A 123 8.74 30.33 -0.59
N ILE A 124 8.53 29.15 -0.02
CA ILE A 124 8.79 28.88 1.41
C ILE A 124 10.28 29.09 1.71
N GLY A 125 11.18 28.62 0.84
CA GLY A 125 12.61 28.84 0.96
C GLY A 125 12.98 30.33 0.95
N ALA A 126 12.45 31.09 -0.01
CA ALA A 126 12.70 32.52 -0.14
C ALA A 126 12.15 33.33 1.05
N LEU A 127 10.95 33.00 1.54
CA LEU A 127 10.36 33.65 2.71
C LEU A 127 11.13 33.33 3.99
N LYS A 128 11.57 32.08 4.18
CA LYS A 128 12.45 31.70 5.29
C LYS A 128 13.79 32.45 5.26
N ALA A 129 14.39 32.60 4.08
CA ALA A 129 15.63 33.36 3.91
C ALA A 129 15.44 34.84 4.24
N LYS A 130 14.31 35.43 3.83
CA LYS A 130 13.96 36.82 4.16
C LYS A 130 13.74 37.01 5.66
N LEU A 131 13.06 36.08 6.33
CA LEU A 131 12.92 36.07 7.79
C LEU A 131 14.27 36.05 8.51
N ALA A 132 15.19 35.17 8.09
CA ALA A 132 16.53 35.10 8.65
C ALA A 132 17.32 36.41 8.48
N GLN A 133 17.13 37.13 7.37
CA GLN A 133 17.76 38.45 7.14
C GLN A 133 17.17 39.56 8.03
N TYR A 134 15.87 39.52 8.33
CA TYR A 134 15.26 40.46 9.28
C TYR A 134 15.68 40.17 10.73
N GLU A 135 15.82 38.90 11.11
CA GLU A 135 16.35 38.48 12.42
C GLU A 135 17.85 38.78 12.60
N SER A 136 18.57 39.04 11.51
CA SER A 136 20.00 39.39 11.51
C SER A 136 20.27 40.90 11.49
N GLN A 137 19.24 41.75 11.58
CA GLN A 137 19.43 43.20 11.72
C GLN A 137 19.86 43.53 13.17
N PRO A 138 20.97 44.23 13.41
CA PRO A 138 21.32 44.70 14.75
C PRO A 138 20.30 45.74 15.24
N GLU A 139 19.79 45.53 16.45
CA GLU A 139 19.00 46.49 17.23
C GLU A 139 19.72 47.86 17.27
N VAL A 140 19.27 48.82 16.48
CA VAL A 140 19.72 50.22 16.58
C VAL A 140 18.98 50.88 17.73
N SER A 141 19.70 50.99 18.85
CA SER A 141 19.68 52.07 19.85
C SER A 141 18.33 52.41 20.51
N LYS A 142 18.09 51.80 21.67
CA LYS A 142 17.24 52.38 22.73
C LYS A 142 18.11 53.17 23.71
N ASP A 143 18.49 54.38 23.32
CA ASP A 143 18.96 55.38 24.28
C ASP A 143 18.04 56.60 24.26
N ASN A 144 17.58 56.95 25.46
CA ASN A 144 16.84 58.15 25.85
C ASN A 144 15.32 58.09 25.69
N LEU A 145 14.63 57.83 26.81
CA LEU A 145 13.86 58.88 27.48
C LEU A 145 13.58 58.46 28.94
N LYS A 146 14.26 59.16 29.86
CA LYS A 146 14.01 59.17 31.30
C LYS A 146 12.63 59.77 31.59
N GLY A 147 11.98 59.20 32.60
CA GLY A 147 11.07 59.90 33.51
C GLY A 147 9.59 59.88 33.12
N LEU A 148 8.78 59.14 33.86
CA LEU A 148 7.92 59.77 34.87
C LEU A 148 7.23 58.70 35.73
N ASP A 149 7.06 59.07 36.98
CA ASP A 149 6.78 58.24 38.12
C ASP A 149 5.33 57.72 38.22
N SER A 150 5.20 56.55 38.87
CA SER A 150 4.16 56.19 39.85
C SER A 150 2.70 56.54 39.57
N VAL A 151 1.81 55.55 39.36
CA VAL A 151 0.54 55.45 40.12
C VAL A 151 0.08 53.97 40.26
N LYS A 152 -0.43 53.70 41.46
CA LYS A 152 -0.92 52.46 42.10
C LYS A 152 -2.26 51.94 41.56
N ASN A 153 -2.49 50.63 41.77
CA ASN A 153 -3.74 49.92 42.12
C ASN A 153 -5.08 50.24 41.42
N ALA A 154 -5.74 49.20 40.88
CA ALA A 154 -7.16 48.86 41.13
C ALA A 154 -7.53 47.55 40.39
N SER A 155 -7.76 46.45 41.12
CA SER A 155 -9.09 45.96 41.52
C SER A 155 -9.84 45.19 40.44
N THR A 156 -9.74 43.86 40.49
CA THR A 156 -10.62 42.92 39.79
C THR A 156 -12.02 42.98 40.40
N LYS A 157 -13.01 43.50 39.66
CA LYS A 157 -14.43 43.31 39.97
C LYS A 157 -15.14 42.59 38.83
N LYS A 158 -15.50 41.34 39.12
CA LYS A 158 -16.47 40.50 38.41
C LYS A 158 -17.88 40.85 38.93
N PRO A 159 -18.91 40.93 38.07
CA PRO A 159 -20.29 40.57 38.45
C PRO A 159 -20.68 39.30 37.64
N SER A 160 -21.00 38.16 38.23
CA SER A 160 -22.15 37.77 39.07
C SER A 160 -23.48 37.62 38.29
N SER A 161 -23.66 36.40 37.74
CA SER A 161 -24.91 35.60 37.69
C SER A 161 -26.13 36.09 36.88
N PRO A 162 -27.20 35.29 36.63
CA PRO A 162 -27.43 33.86 36.94
C PRO A 162 -27.95 32.99 35.76
N ASN A 163 -27.93 31.69 36.04
CA ASN A 163 -28.50 30.54 35.34
C ASN A 163 -30.04 30.62 35.17
N ALA A 164 -30.56 30.02 34.09
CA ALA A 164 -31.95 29.58 34.03
C ALA A 164 -32.06 28.35 33.12
N ASP A 165 -32.07 27.19 33.77
CA ASP A 165 -32.63 25.95 33.27
C ASP A 165 -34.07 26.16 32.80
N ASN A 166 -34.45 25.61 31.64
CA ASN A 166 -35.81 25.13 31.49
C ASN A 166 -35.86 23.81 30.71
N VAL A 167 -36.70 22.95 31.23
CA VAL A 167 -36.73 21.50 31.14
C VAL A 167 -38.14 21.15 30.67
N ILE A 168 -38.22 20.49 29.49
CA ILE A 168 -39.26 19.55 28.97
C ILE A 168 -40.75 19.95 28.88
N SER A 169 -41.38 19.63 27.74
CA SER A 169 -42.40 18.56 27.56
C SER A 169 -43.63 18.89 26.67
N VAL A 170 -43.85 18.03 25.65
CA VAL A 170 -45.08 17.24 25.36
C VAL A 170 -46.32 17.87 24.66
N THR A 171 -46.57 17.37 23.43
CA THR A 171 -47.82 16.77 22.83
C THR A 171 -49.10 17.59 22.49
N ALA A 172 -49.39 17.63 21.17
CA ALA A 172 -50.63 17.42 20.37
C ALA A 172 -51.93 18.22 20.71
N PRO A 173 -52.97 18.31 19.84
CA PRO A 173 -53.42 17.43 18.74
C PRO A 173 -53.11 17.91 17.31
#